data_AF-A0A8T7B1X6-F1
#
_entry.id   AF-A0A8T7B1X6-F1
#
_cell.length_a   1.000
_cell.length_b   1.000
_cell.length_c   1.000
_cell.angle_alpha   90.00
_cell.angle_beta   90.00
_cell.angle_gamma   90.00
#
_symmetry.space_group_name_H-M   'P 1'
#
loop_
_entity.id
_entity.type
_entity.pdbx_description
1 polymer ?
#
loop_
_entity_poly.entity_id
_entity_poly.type
_entity_poly.pdbx_seq_one_letter_code
_entity_poly.pdbx_strand_id
1 'polypeptide(L)'
;LVRPSIALEQPRGEADNLQRIRGIGPVLEQRLNEIGVFHFDQLANLTDEDVELVTLGLRTIPGRIDRDDWIGQATELTTATDDQRSRK
;
A
#
# COMPACT_ATOMS: atom_id res chain seq x y z
N LEU A 1 7.85 -13.97 10.71
CA LEU A 1 7.08 -13.45 9.54
C LEU A 1 7.37 -11.96 9.46
N VAL A 2 7.80 -11.47 8.30
CA VAL A 2 7.93 -10.02 8.06
C VAL A 2 6.52 -9.51 7.85
N ARG A 3 5.93 -8.88 8.87
CA ARG A 3 4.55 -8.39 8.84
C ARG A 3 4.56 -6.93 9.30
N PRO A 4 4.29 -5.97 8.41
CA PRO A 4 4.14 -4.59 8.82
C PRO A 4 2.90 -4.45 9.69
N SER A 5 2.89 -3.45 10.57
CA SER A 5 1.80 -3.15 11.50
C SER A 5 0.48 -2.85 10.77
N ILE A 6 0.58 -2.35 9.53
CA ILE A 6 -0.54 -2.07 8.64
C ILE A 6 -1.20 -3.31 8.03
N ALA A 7 -0.61 -4.51 8.16
CA ALA A 7 -1.07 -5.71 7.45
C ALA A 7 -2.42 -6.25 7.94
N LEU A 8 -3.26 -6.69 7.01
CA LEU A 8 -4.51 -7.40 7.27
C LEU A 8 -4.41 -8.87 6.86
N GLU A 9 -5.25 -9.71 7.46
CA GLU A 9 -5.39 -11.11 7.03
C GLU A 9 -6.16 -11.26 5.73
N GLN A 10 -7.06 -10.30 5.44
CA GLN A 10 -7.90 -10.25 4.25
C GLN A 10 -8.32 -8.79 4.00
N PRO A 11 -8.68 -8.41 2.76
CA PRO A 11 -9.10 -7.05 2.46
C PRO A 11 -10.41 -6.71 3.19
N ARG A 12 -10.52 -5.45 3.63
CA ARG A 12 -11.78 -4.82 4.03
C ARG A 12 -12.67 -4.59 2.81
N GLY A 13 -13.37 -5.64 2.37
CA GLY A 13 -14.19 -5.59 1.15
C GLY A 13 -13.36 -5.77 -0.11
N GLU A 14 -13.70 -5.03 -1.17
CA GLU A 14 -12.92 -5.03 -2.42
C GLU A 14 -11.57 -4.33 -2.19
N ALA A 15 -10.47 -4.98 -2.61
CA ALA A 15 -9.14 -4.39 -2.53
C ALA A 15 -9.01 -3.22 -3.51
N ASP A 16 -8.20 -2.24 -3.14
CA ASP A 16 -7.89 -1.13 -4.03
C ASP A 16 -6.95 -1.58 -5.16
N ASN A 17 -7.04 -0.90 -6.30
CA ASN A 17 -6.05 -1.04 -7.38
C ASN A 17 -4.81 -0.23 -7.03
N LEU A 18 -3.85 -0.85 -6.34
CA LEU A 18 -2.61 -0.23 -5.88
C LEU A 18 -1.70 0.19 -7.04
N GLN A 19 -1.90 -0.35 -8.24
CA GLN A 19 -1.18 0.08 -9.45
C GLN A 19 -1.48 1.54 -9.85
N ARG A 20 -2.48 2.19 -9.23
CA ARG A 20 -2.71 3.63 -9.35
C ARG A 20 -1.58 4.47 -8.73
N ILE A 21 -0.77 3.90 -7.85
CA ILE A 21 0.43 4.54 -7.29
C ILE A 21 1.61 4.29 -8.22
N ARG A 22 2.31 5.37 -8.60
CA ARG A 22 3.50 5.26 -9.44
C ARG A 22 4.55 4.36 -8.79
N GLY A 23 5.12 3.45 -9.57
CA GLY A 23 6.15 2.52 -9.10
C GLY A 23 5.60 1.21 -8.55
N ILE A 24 4.28 1.08 -8.38
CA ILE A 24 3.61 -0.20 -8.09
C ILE A 24 3.13 -0.81 -9.41
N GLY A 25 3.86 -1.80 -9.91
CA GLY A 25 3.40 -2.65 -11.02
C GLY A 25 2.65 -3.89 -10.52
N PRO A 26 2.07 -4.71 -11.43
CA PRO A 26 1.28 -5.89 -11.07
C PRO A 26 2.00 -6.87 -10.12
N VAL A 27 3.31 -7.07 -10.31
CA VAL A 27 4.12 -7.95 -9.46
C VAL A 27 4.28 -7.39 -8.04
N LEU A 28 4.40 -6.07 -7.89
CA LEU A 28 4.54 -5.46 -6.56
C LEU A 28 3.20 -5.41 -5.85
N GLU A 29 2.10 -5.14 -6.56
CA GLU A 29 0.74 -5.24 -6.01
C GLU A 29 0.46 -6.66 -5.49
N GLN A 30 0.77 -7.69 -6.28
CA GLN A 30 0.61 -9.08 -5.83
C GLN A 30 1.37 -9.35 -4.53
N ARG A 31 2.63 -8.92 -4.46
CA ARG A 31 3.45 -9.10 -3.24
C ARG A 31 2.94 -8.29 -2.05
N LEU A 32 2.45 -7.08 -2.29
CA LEU A 32 1.79 -6.26 -1.27
C LEU A 32 0.58 -7.00 -0.69
N ASN A 33 -0.27 -7.57 -1.55
CA ASN A 33 -1.43 -8.36 -1.13
C ASN A 33 -1.00 -9.62 -0.35
N GLU A 34 0.07 -10.31 -0.76
CA GLU A 34 0.62 -11.47 -0.05
C GLU A 34 1.09 -11.14 1.37
N ILE A 35 1.56 -9.91 1.62
CA ILE A 35 1.95 -9.43 2.95
C ILE A 35 0.83 -8.67 3.68
N GLY A 36 -0.40 -8.70 3.16
CA GLY A 36 -1.58 -8.17 3.82
C GLY A 36 -1.88 -6.69 3.53
N VAL A 37 -1.30 -6.10 2.49
CA VAL A 37 -1.52 -4.71 2.07
C VAL A 37 -2.43 -4.71 0.84
N PHE A 38 -3.65 -4.19 1.02
CA PHE A 38 -4.72 -4.24 0.02
C PHE A 38 -5.35 -2.88 -0.29
N HIS A 39 -5.19 -1.90 0.59
CA HIS A 39 -5.88 -0.61 0.54
C HIS A 39 -4.89 0.56 0.52
N PHE A 40 -5.30 1.68 -0.08
CA PHE A 40 -4.49 2.90 -0.10
C PHE A 40 -4.22 3.43 1.32
N ASP A 41 -5.20 3.35 2.22
CA ASP A 41 -5.06 3.84 3.59
C ASP A 41 -3.94 3.12 4.37
N GLN A 42 -3.63 1.86 4.05
CA GLN A 42 -2.54 1.12 4.65
C GLN A 42 -1.19 1.70 4.21
N LEU A 43 -1.03 2.00 2.91
CA LEU A 43 0.18 2.63 2.38
C LEU A 43 0.33 4.09 2.84
N ALA A 44 -0.77 4.80 3.01
CA ALA A 44 -0.78 6.17 3.51
C ALA A 44 -0.34 6.28 4.99
N ASN A 45 -0.47 5.20 5.75
CA ASN A 45 -0.13 5.14 7.19
C ASN A 45 1.15 4.34 7.48
N LEU A 46 2.02 4.15 6.48
CA LEU A 46 3.32 3.51 6.71
C LEU A 46 4.16 4.32 7.71
N THR A 47 4.65 3.65 8.74
CA THR A 47 5.72 4.16 9.60
C THR A 47 7.09 3.83 9.02
N ASP A 48 8.17 4.42 9.54
CA ASP A 48 9.53 4.10 9.12
C ASP A 48 9.83 2.58 9.27
N GLU A 49 9.35 1.96 10.35
CA GLU A 49 9.47 0.50 10.55
C GLU A 49 8.69 -0.28 9.49
N ASP A 50 7.47 0.16 9.15
CA ASP A 50 6.70 -0.49 8.10
C ASP A 50 7.36 -0.33 6.73
N VAL A 51 8.01 0.80 6.44
CA VAL A 51 8.76 1.01 5.20
C VAL A 51 9.87 -0.03 5.07
N GLU A 52 10.60 -0.32 6.14
CA GLU A 52 11.63 -1.35 6.17
C GLU A 52 11.04 -2.75 5.96
N LEU A 53 9.97 -3.08 6.69
CA LEU A 53 9.32 -4.40 6.61
C LEU A 53 8.67 -4.64 5.24
N VAL A 54 8.01 -3.64 4.67
CA VAL A 54 7.43 -3.70 3.32
C VAL A 54 8.55 -3.82 2.29
N THR A 55 9.62 -3.04 2.39
CA THR A 55 10.78 -3.15 1.48
C THR A 55 11.34 -4.58 1.47
N LEU A 56 11.50 -5.18 2.65
CA LEU A 56 11.97 -6.56 2.80
C LEU A 56 10.96 -7.58 2.25
N GLY A 57 9.68 -7.42 2.57
CA GLY A 57 8.60 -8.30 2.09
C GLY A 57 8.46 -8.28 0.57
N LEU A 58 8.61 -7.11 -0.05
CA LEU A 58 8.57 -6.93 -1.50
C LEU A 58 9.84 -7.40 -2.20
N ARG A 59 10.93 -7.66 -1.46
CA ARG A 59 12.27 -7.95 -2.01
C ARG A 59 12.69 -6.89 -3.04
N THR A 60 12.39 -5.63 -2.73
CA THR A 60 12.73 -4.49 -3.57
C THR A 60 13.96 -3.77 -3.02
N ILE A 61 14.55 -2.90 -3.83
CA ILE A 61 15.65 -2.04 -3.40
C ILE A 61 15.17 -1.03 -2.33
N PRO A 62 15.96 -0.79 -1.27
CA PRO A 62 15.68 0.25 -0.28
C PRO A 62 15.51 1.64 -0.92
N GLY A 63 14.65 2.46 -0.31
CA GLY A 63 14.35 3.82 -0.77
C GLY A 63 13.41 3.92 -1.97
N ARG A 64 12.91 2.80 -2.53
CA ARG A 64 11.92 2.85 -3.62
C ARG A 64 10.62 3.51 -3.18
N ILE A 65 10.12 3.17 -1.98
CA ILE A 65 8.85 3.67 -1.45
C ILE A 65 8.88 5.21 -1.37
N ASP A 66 10.00 5.78 -0.90
CA ASP A 66 10.20 7.22 -0.81
C ASP A 66 10.43 7.87 -2.18
N ARG A 67 11.32 7.29 -2.99
CA ARG A 67 11.66 7.81 -4.32
C ARG A 67 10.43 7.93 -5.23
N ASP A 68 9.55 6.93 -5.16
CA ASP A 68 8.35 6.87 -5.98
C ASP A 68 7.13 7.47 -5.25
N ASP A 69 7.32 8.08 -4.06
CA ASP A 69 6.30 8.76 -3.24
C ASP A 69 5.02 7.95 -3.03
N TRP A 70 5.15 6.73 -2.51
CA TRP A 70 3.99 5.86 -2.32
C TRP A 70 3.04 6.39 -1.24
N ILE A 71 3.57 6.91 -0.13
CA ILE A 71 2.79 7.40 1.01
C ILE A 71 1.97 8.64 0.59
N GLY A 72 2.58 9.60 -0.12
CA GLY A 72 1.91 10.80 -0.60
C GLY A 72 0.77 10.47 -1.57
N GLN A 73 1.05 9.67 -2.60
CA GLN A 73 0.03 9.25 -3.57
C GLN A 73 -1.09 8.43 -2.92
N ALA A 74 -0.76 7.54 -1.98
CA ALA A 74 -1.77 6.77 -1.26
C ALA A 74 -2.70 7.65 -0.41
N THR A 75 -2.16 8.72 0.19
CA THR A 75 -2.93 9.72 0.94
C THR A 75 -3.94 10.42 0.02
N GLU A 76 -3.49 10.87 -1.15
CA GLU A 76 -4.36 11.49 -2.16
C GLU A 76 -5.48 10.54 -2.60
N LEU A 77 -5.16 9.27 -2.85
CA LEU A 77 -6.10 8.27 -3.32
C LEU A 77 -7.12 7.85 -2.24
N THR A 78 -6.74 7.89 -0.96
CA THR A 78 -7.66 7.62 0.16
C THR A 78 -8.78 8.65 0.19
N THR A 79 -8.42 9.95 0.12
CA THR A 79 -9.40 11.04 0.12
C THR A 79 -10.33 11.02 -1.10
N ALA A 80 -9.80 10.64 -2.27
CA ALA A 80 -10.60 10.49 -3.48
C ALA A 80 -11.56 9.30 -3.44
N THR A 81 -11.19 8.22 -2.73
CA THR A 81 -12.01 7.00 -2.62
C THR A 81 -13.17 7.18 -1.65
N ASP A 82 -12.96 7.92 -0.55
CA ASP A 82 -14.04 8.27 0.40
C ASP A 82 -15.15 9.11 -0.25
N ASP A 83 -14.79 10.01 -1.18
CA ASP A 83 -15.75 10.80 -1.97
C ASP A 83 -16.58 9.92 -2.92
N GLN A 84 -16.02 8.80 -3.40
CA GLN A 84 -16.75 7.83 -4.23
C GLN A 84 -17.63 6.88 -3.39
N ARG A 85 -17.20 6.50 -2.18
CA ARG A 85 -18.00 5.66 -1.26
C ARG A 85 -19.18 6.41 -0.64
N SER A 86 -19.03 7.71 -0.37
CA SER A 86 -20.07 8.55 0.25
C SER A 86 -21.23 8.93 -0.70
N ARG A 87 -21.09 8.67 -2.00
CA ARG A 87 -22.10 8.98 -3.04
C ARG A 87 -22.99 7.79 -3.42
N LYS A 88 -22.81 6.63 -2.79
CA LYS A 88 -23.67 5.46 -2.92
C LYS A 88 -24.61 5.34 -1.73
#